data_AF-A0A1H6FTD8-F1
#
_entry.id   AF-A0A1H6FTD8-F1
#
_cell.length_a   1.000
_cell.length_b   1.000
_cell.length_c   1.000
_cell.angle_alpha   90.00
_cell.angle_beta   90.00
_cell.angle_gamma   90.00
#
_symmetry.space_group_name_H-M   'P 1'
#
loop_
_entity.id
_entity.type
_entity.pdbx_description
1 polymer ?
#
loop_
_entity_poly.entity_id
_entity_poly.type
_entity_poly.pdbx_seq_one_letter_code
_entity_poly.pdbx_strand_id
1 'polypeptide(L)'
;MTRLGVLALKGAGVLLLAFIVLSVIATVVGLVLSLVATVVSVLVTLAILAGLIVGAAALYSYLWDDDESTFEASPTSHSRPATETADPSDRVRSQYVDGDLDEAELERELDRLLEEET
;
A
#
# COMPACT_ATOMS: atom_id res chain seq x y z
N MET A 1 -48.16 16.55 45.94
CA MET A 1 -47.60 15.72 44.85
C MET A 1 -46.94 16.55 43.73
N THR A 2 -47.39 17.78 43.49
CA THR A 2 -46.89 18.69 42.43
C THR A 2 -45.40 19.10 42.56
N ARG A 3 -44.87 19.22 43.78
CA ARG A 3 -43.47 19.63 44.03
C ARG A 3 -42.46 18.56 43.59
N LEU A 4 -42.82 17.28 43.72
CA LEU A 4 -41.97 16.14 43.32
C LEU A 4 -41.86 16.03 41.80
N GLY A 5 -42.97 16.26 41.07
CA GLY A 5 -42.97 16.25 39.61
C GLY A 5 -42.10 17.35 38.99
N VAL A 6 -42.09 18.56 39.58
CA VAL A 6 -41.24 19.67 39.12
C VAL A 6 -39.75 19.39 39.39
N LEU A 7 -39.42 18.79 40.54
CA LEU A 7 -38.04 18.38 40.84
C LEU A 7 -37.56 17.28 39.89
N ALA A 8 -38.41 16.28 39.62
CA ALA A 8 -38.12 15.20 38.69
C ALA A 8 -37.92 15.73 37.26
N LEU A 9 -38.78 16.64 36.79
CA LEU A 9 -38.67 17.24 35.47
C LEU A 9 -37.39 18.08 35.32
N LYS A 10 -37.05 18.86 36.34
CA LYS A 10 -35.82 19.67 36.35
C LYS A 10 -34.57 18.79 36.41
N GLY A 11 -34.60 17.71 37.21
CA GLY A 11 -33.52 16.72 37.27
C GLY A 11 -33.33 16.00 35.93
N ALA A 12 -34.41 15.54 35.31
CA ALA A 12 -34.38 14.93 33.99
C ALA A 12 -33.83 15.89 32.93
N GLY A 13 -34.23 17.16 32.95
CA GLY A 13 -33.70 18.18 32.05
C GLY A 13 -32.20 18.40 32.18
N VAL A 14 -31.68 18.46 33.41
CA VAL A 14 -30.24 18.60 33.67
C VAL A 14 -29.48 17.36 33.21
N LEU A 15 -30.01 16.15 33.47
CA LEU A 15 -29.39 14.91 33.01
C LEU A 15 -29.35 14.84 31.48
N LEU A 16 -30.42 15.24 30.80
CA LEU A 16 -30.47 15.24 29.34
C LEU A 16 -29.45 16.23 28.76
N LEU A 17 -29.32 17.42 29.34
CA LEU A 17 -28.29 18.40 28.96
C LEU A 17 -26.88 17.83 29.17
N ALA A 18 -26.61 17.25 30.35
CA ALA A 18 -25.33 16.61 30.64
C ALA A 18 -25.02 15.47 29.65
N PHE A 19 -26.03 14.67 29.29
CA PHE A 19 -25.90 13.59 28.32
C PHE A 19 -25.57 14.12 26.92
N ILE A 20 -26.21 15.21 26.49
CA ILE A 20 -25.89 15.86 25.20
C ILE A 20 -24.44 16.33 25.19
N VAL A 21 -24.00 17.04 26.24
CA VAL A 21 -22.63 17.54 26.34
C VAL A 21 -21.62 16.39 26.33
N LEU A 22 -21.88 15.34 27.12
CA LEU A 22 -21.04 14.15 27.14
C LEU A 22 -21.00 13.44 25.79
N SER A 23 -22.14 13.36 25.10
CA SER A 23 -22.25 12.76 23.77
C SER A 23 -21.39 13.52 22.75
N VAL A 24 -21.41 14.86 22.77
CA VAL A 24 -20.55 15.67 21.90
C VAL A 24 -19.07 15.39 22.19
N ILE A 25 -18.68 15.38 23.46
CA ILE A 25 -17.29 15.08 23.86
C ILE A 25 -16.89 13.67 23.40
N ALA A 26 -17.75 12.68 23.66
CA ALA A 26 -17.52 11.30 23.25
C ALA A 26 -17.40 11.16 21.72
N THR A 27 -18.19 11.94 20.97
CA THR A 27 -18.12 11.95 19.50
C THR A 27 -16.79 12.52 19.03
N VAL A 28 -16.33 13.64 19.59
CA VAL A 28 -15.03 14.25 19.23
C VAL A 28 -13.89 13.28 19.55
N VAL A 29 -13.88 12.71 20.76
CA VAL A 29 -12.88 11.70 21.15
C VAL A 29 -12.96 10.48 20.24
N GLY A 30 -14.17 10.03 19.92
CA GLY A 30 -14.41 8.91 19.00
C GLY A 30 -13.86 9.17 17.60
N LEU A 31 -14.00 10.38 17.07
CA LEU A 31 -13.43 10.76 15.77
C LEU A 31 -11.91 10.72 15.78
N VAL A 32 -11.28 11.27 16.81
CA VAL A 32 -9.81 11.24 16.95
C VAL A 32 -9.30 9.80 17.07
N LEU A 33 -9.93 9.00 17.93
CA LEU A 33 -9.58 7.58 18.09
C LEU A 33 -9.84 6.78 16.81
N SER A 34 -10.91 7.07 16.08
CA SER A 34 -11.23 6.42 14.81
C SER A 34 -10.16 6.72 13.75
N LEU A 35 -9.67 7.96 13.69
CA LEU A 35 -8.58 8.32 12.79
C LEU A 35 -7.30 7.53 13.12
N VAL A 36 -6.90 7.50 14.39
CA VAL A 36 -5.74 6.73 14.85
C VAL A 36 -5.92 5.24 14.56
N ALA A 37 -7.08 4.69 14.88
CA ALA A 37 -7.41 3.29 14.63
C ALA A 37 -7.38 2.95 13.14
N THR A 38 -7.80 3.87 12.27
CA THR A 38 -7.73 3.69 10.81
C THR A 38 -6.29 3.59 10.35
N VAL A 39 -5.42 4.51 10.78
CA VAL A 39 -3.99 4.47 10.43
C VAL A 39 -3.35 3.18 10.94
N VAL A 40 -3.58 2.82 12.20
CA VAL A 40 -3.07 1.57 12.77
C VAL A 40 -3.61 0.36 12.01
N SER A 41 -4.89 0.35 11.67
CA SER A 41 -5.52 -0.73 10.90
C SER A 41 -4.86 -0.89 9.53
N VAL A 42 -4.61 0.20 8.80
CA VAL A 42 -3.91 0.17 7.51
C VAL A 42 -2.49 -0.41 7.65
N LEU A 43 -1.75 0.01 8.68
CA LEU A 43 -0.41 -0.52 8.92
C LEU A 43 -0.44 -2.01 9.27
N VAL A 44 -1.39 -2.42 10.10
CA VAL A 44 -1.56 -3.83 10.51
C VAL A 44 -1.97 -4.69 9.32
N THR A 45 -2.93 -4.26 8.50
CA THR A 45 -3.34 -5.01 7.30
C THR A 45 -2.20 -5.13 6.30
N LEU A 46 -1.42 -4.06 6.09
CA LEU A 46 -0.21 -4.10 5.27
C LEU A 46 0.81 -5.09 5.82
N ALA A 47 1.06 -5.08 7.13
CA ALA A 47 1.98 -6.00 7.78
C ALA A 47 1.53 -7.46 7.66
N ILE A 48 0.23 -7.73 7.83
CA ILE A 48 -0.35 -9.06 7.64
C ILE A 48 -0.18 -9.51 6.19
N LEU A 49 -0.47 -8.64 5.22
CA LEU A 49 -0.31 -8.94 3.80
C LEU A 49 1.14 -9.25 3.44
N ALA A 50 2.08 -8.43 3.91
CA ALA A 50 3.51 -8.66 3.72
C ALA A 50 3.95 -9.99 4.34
N GLY A 51 3.50 -10.28 5.57
CA GLY A 51 3.76 -11.55 6.23
C GLY A 51 3.19 -12.75 5.46
N LEU A 52 2.00 -12.61 4.86
CA LEU A 52 1.40 -13.65 4.04
C LEU A 52 2.23 -13.92 2.78
N ILE A 53 2.67 -12.86 2.07
CA ILE A 53 3.51 -12.99 0.89
C ILE A 53 4.83 -13.70 1.24
N VAL A 54 5.49 -13.27 2.31
CA VAL A 54 6.75 -13.90 2.78
C VAL A 54 6.50 -15.35 3.20
N GLY A 55 5.43 -15.62 3.94
CA GLY A 55 5.07 -16.97 4.38
C GLY A 55 4.73 -17.90 3.20
N ALA A 56 4.03 -17.39 2.19
CA ALA A 56 3.72 -18.13 0.97
C ALA A 56 4.99 -18.43 0.16
N ALA A 57 5.91 -17.45 0.02
CA ALA A 57 7.18 -17.66 -0.66
C ALA A 57 8.05 -18.68 0.06
N ALA A 58 8.13 -18.63 1.39
CA ALA A 58 8.87 -19.61 2.18
C ALA A 58 8.26 -21.01 2.07
N LEU A 59 6.92 -21.13 2.09
CA LEU A 59 6.26 -22.42 1.92
C LEU A 59 6.47 -22.97 0.50
N TYR A 60 6.43 -22.10 -0.51
CA TYR A 60 6.71 -22.46 -1.90
C TYR A 60 8.15 -22.96 -2.06
N SER A 61 9.15 -22.27 -1.48
CA SER A 61 10.54 -22.70 -1.56
C SER A 61 10.75 -24.08 -0.92
N TYR A 62 10.18 -24.34 0.27
CA TYR A 62 10.29 -25.66 0.90
C TYR A 62 9.67 -26.80 0.09
N LEU A 63 8.60 -26.53 -0.67
CA LEU A 63 7.98 -27.54 -1.54
C LEU A 63 8.73 -27.74 -2.86
N TRP A 64 9.44 -26.71 -3.33
CA TRP A 64 10.25 -26.77 -4.56
C TRP A 64 11.66 -27.33 -4.31
N ASP A 65 12.21 -27.14 -3.11
CA ASP A 65 13.53 -27.64 -2.69
C ASP A 65 13.62 -29.18 -2.76
N ASP A 66 12.52 -29.91 -2.58
CA ASP A 66 12.48 -31.37 -2.70
C ASP A 66 12.56 -31.86 -4.17
N ASP A 67 12.18 -31.02 -5.14
CA ASP A 67 12.27 -31.34 -6.58
C ASP A 67 13.60 -30.84 -7.22
N GLU A 68 14.40 -30.02 -6.53
CA GLU A 68 15.55 -29.31 -7.11
C GLU A 68 16.93 -29.94 -6.91
N SER A 69 17.03 -31.21 -6.48
CA SER A 69 18.32 -31.94 -6.51
C SER A 69 18.91 -32.15 -7.92
N THR A 70 18.31 -31.57 -8.96
CA THR A 70 18.89 -31.49 -10.32
C THR A 70 18.80 -30.12 -10.99
N PHE A 71 18.39 -29.04 -10.30
CA PHE A 71 18.40 -27.70 -10.92
C PHE A 71 19.53 -26.86 -10.33
N GLU A 72 20.70 -26.95 -10.96
CA GLU A 72 21.80 -26.03 -10.76
C GLU A 72 21.29 -24.59 -10.66
N ALA A 73 21.70 -23.91 -9.59
CA ALA A 73 21.48 -22.49 -9.37
C ALA A 73 21.98 -21.68 -10.59
N SER A 74 21.07 -21.34 -11.49
CA SER A 74 21.23 -20.24 -12.42
C SER A 74 20.65 -18.99 -11.78
N PRO A 75 21.39 -17.89 -11.64
CA PRO A 75 20.81 -16.62 -11.23
C PRO A 75 19.99 -16.09 -12.42
N THR A 76 18.71 -16.41 -12.46
CA THR A 76 17.79 -15.86 -13.47
C THR A 76 16.60 -15.31 -12.70
N SER A 77 16.70 -14.04 -12.33
CA SER A 77 16.18 -12.94 -13.15
C SER A 77 14.66 -13.01 -13.20
N HIS A 78 14.07 -11.90 -12.74
CA HIS A 78 12.69 -11.56 -12.93
C HIS A 78 12.26 -11.93 -14.36
N SER A 79 11.07 -12.54 -14.47
CA SER A 79 10.25 -12.69 -15.66
C SER A 79 10.88 -12.19 -16.97
N ARG A 80 11.48 -13.10 -17.73
CA ARG A 80 11.56 -12.94 -19.18
C ARG A 80 10.25 -13.46 -19.78
N PRO A 81 9.51 -12.69 -20.59
CA PRO A 81 8.92 -13.31 -21.75
C PRO A 81 10.07 -13.68 -22.71
N ALA A 82 9.99 -14.89 -23.22
CA ALA A 82 10.94 -15.43 -24.17
C ALA A 82 10.99 -14.60 -25.46
N THR A 83 12.20 -14.40 -25.96
CA THR A 83 12.52 -14.15 -27.39
C THR A 83 12.09 -12.80 -27.96
N GLU A 84 12.92 -11.78 -27.81
CA GLU A 84 13.12 -10.79 -28.87
C GLU A 84 14.42 -10.04 -28.59
N THR A 85 15.16 -9.76 -29.65
CA THR A 85 16.33 -8.86 -29.70
C THR A 85 16.15 -7.73 -28.70
N ALA A 86 17.07 -7.56 -27.74
CA ALA A 86 17.02 -6.42 -26.82
C ALA A 86 16.92 -5.14 -27.66
N ASP A 87 15.76 -4.52 -27.62
CA ASP A 87 15.40 -3.40 -28.46
C ASP A 87 16.41 -2.27 -28.20
N PRO A 88 17.06 -1.71 -29.24
CA PRO A 88 18.03 -0.64 -29.04
C PRO A 88 17.42 0.53 -28.25
N SER A 89 16.11 0.76 -28.33
CA SER A 89 15.41 1.80 -27.57
C SER A 89 15.39 1.55 -26.06
N ASP A 90 15.28 0.29 -25.62
CA ASP A 90 15.30 -0.07 -24.19
C ASP A 90 16.67 0.22 -23.54
N ARG A 91 17.75 0.12 -24.33
CA ARG A 91 19.10 0.47 -23.87
C ARG A 91 19.24 1.96 -23.61
N VAL A 92 18.79 2.81 -24.54
CA VAL A 92 18.87 4.28 -24.38
C VAL A 92 18.05 4.73 -23.16
N ARG A 93 16.88 4.10 -22.95
CA ARG A 93 16.02 4.39 -21.79
C ARG A 93 16.66 4.01 -20.46
N SER A 94 17.40 2.90 -20.39
CA SER A 94 18.15 2.54 -19.17
C SER A 94 19.24 3.57 -18.84
N GLN A 95 19.92 4.11 -19.85
CA GLN A 95 21.00 5.09 -19.66
C GLN A 95 20.50 6.45 -19.16
N TYR A 96 19.29 6.87 -19.54
CA TYR A 96 18.61 8.03 -18.95
C TYR A 96 18.29 7.83 -17.46
N VAL A 97 17.78 6.65 -17.10
CA VAL A 97 17.42 6.33 -15.70
C VAL A 97 18.65 6.29 -14.80
N ASP A 98 19.79 5.82 -15.32
CA ASP A 98 21.07 5.82 -14.62
C ASP A 98 21.72 7.22 -14.54
N GLY A 99 21.15 8.22 -15.23
CA GLY A 99 21.63 9.61 -15.23
C GLY A 99 22.84 9.84 -16.14
N ASP A 100 23.18 8.86 -16.97
CA ASP A 100 24.28 8.91 -17.94
C ASP A 100 23.84 9.59 -19.26
N LEU A 101 22.54 9.84 -19.44
CA LEU A 101 21.95 10.49 -20.61
C LEU A 101 20.92 11.55 -20.19
N ASP A 102 21.01 12.75 -20.75
CA ASP A 102 20.01 13.81 -20.52
C ASP A 102 18.75 13.60 -21.37
N GLU A 103 17.61 14.11 -20.91
CA GLU A 103 16.30 13.99 -21.59
C GLU A 103 16.34 14.45 -23.05
N ALA A 104 16.98 15.59 -23.33
CA ALA A 104 17.06 16.13 -24.69
C ALA A 104 17.94 15.28 -25.63
N GLU A 105 18.77 14.41 -25.07
CA GLU A 105 19.61 13.46 -25.79
C GLU A 105 18.90 12.13 -25.99
N LEU A 106 18.13 11.68 -24.98
CA LEU A 106 17.19 10.55 -25.09
C LEU A 106 16.25 10.74 -26.28
N GLU A 107 15.54 11.86 -26.35
CA GLU A 107 14.56 12.11 -27.43
C GLU A 107 15.20 12.05 -28.82
N ARG A 108 16.39 12.67 -28.97
CA ARG A 108 17.15 12.66 -30.24
C ARG A 108 17.56 11.26 -30.67
N GLU A 109 17.95 10.41 -29.72
CA GLU A 109 18.41 9.06 -30.01
C GLU A 109 17.23 8.11 -30.25
N LEU A 110 16.13 8.29 -29.51
CA LEU A 110 14.90 7.52 -29.69
C LEU A 110 14.25 7.80 -31.05
N ASP A 111 14.22 9.08 -31.47
CA ASP A 111 13.72 9.47 -32.79
C ASP A 111 14.58 8.87 -33.91
N ARG A 112 15.91 8.83 -33.75
CA ARG A 112 16.80 8.19 -34.73
C ARG A 112 16.53 6.70 -34.85
N LEU A 113 16.34 6.01 -33.73
CA LEU A 113 16.05 4.56 -33.74
C LEU A 113 14.70 4.25 -34.39
N LEU A 114 13.69 5.09 -34.16
CA LEU A 114 12.39 4.98 -34.82
C LEU A 114 12.49 5.21 -36.34
N GLU A 115 13.30 6.15 -36.80
CA GLU A 115 13.57 6.37 -38.23
C GLU A 115 14.32 5.19 -38.87
N GLU A 116 15.19 4.49 -38.14
CA GLU A 116 15.96 3.34 -38.65
C GLU A 116 15.13 2.04 -38.73
N GLU A 117 14.05 1.93 -37.97
CA GLU A 117 13.14 0.77 -37.97
C GLU A 117 12.07 0.83 -39.09
N THR A 118 11.89 1.99 -39.72
CA THR A 118 10.85 2.24 -40.76
C THR A 118 11.38 2.14 -42.18
#